data_AF-A0A9E2L7A6-F1
#
_entry.id   AF-A0A9E2L7A6-F1
#
_cell.length_a   1.000
_cell.length_b   1.000
_cell.length_c   1.000
_cell.angle_alpha   90.00
_cell.angle_beta   90.00
_cell.angle_gamma   90.00
#
_symmetry.space_group_name_H-M   'P 1'
#
loop_
_entity.id
_entity.type
_entity.pdbx_description
1 polymer ?
#
loop_
_entity_poly.entity_id
_entity_poly.type
_entity_poly.pdbx_seq_one_letter_code
_entity_poly.pdbx_strand_id
1 'polypeptide(L)'
;MNTENIYLALQLMVVGMATVFLILYIIIGLGKLLVNLTNANAKEAPPVSKIPVTNTSETDATTQAVIQLAVKELTGGKGHVAQIKKLS
;
A
#
# COMPACT_ATOMS: atom_id res chain seq x y z
N MET A 1 47.80 27.14 7.33
CA MET A 1 46.36 26.89 7.14
C MET A 1 45.64 28.19 7.43
N ASN A 2 45.10 28.84 6.41
CA ASN A 2 44.41 30.13 6.62
C ASN A 2 43.05 29.84 7.26
N THR A 3 42.70 30.54 8.33
CA THR A 3 41.43 30.42 9.07
C THR A 3 40.20 30.46 8.16
N GLU A 4 40.29 31.20 7.06
CA GLU A 4 39.27 31.31 6.01
C GLU A 4 38.94 29.96 5.34
N ASN A 5 39.95 29.10 5.11
CA ASN A 5 39.73 27.77 4.53
C ASN A 5 39.06 26.82 5.51
N ILE A 6 39.32 26.97 6.81
CA ILE A 6 38.65 26.17 7.85
C ILE A 6 37.16 26.54 7.89
N TYR A 7 36.83 27.83 7.83
CA TYR A 7 35.45 28.29 7.78
C TYR A 7 34.72 27.76 6.53
N LEU A 8 35.33 27.86 5.35
CA LEU A 8 34.77 27.31 4.12
C LEU A 8 34.60 25.78 4.19
N ALA A 9 35.56 25.05 4.75
CA ALA A 9 35.47 23.60 4.90
C ALA A 9 34.31 23.18 5.82
N LEU A 10 34.12 23.89 6.95
CA LEU A 10 33.01 23.65 7.87
C LEU A 10 31.66 23.96 7.20
N GLN A 11 31.58 25.06 6.45
CA GLN A 11 30.37 25.43 5.71
C GLN A 11 30.02 24.37 4.65
N LEU A 12 31.01 23.88 3.90
CA LEU A 12 30.81 22.82 2.90
C LEU A 12 30.32 21.52 3.52
N MET A 13 30.82 21.15 4.72
CA MET A 13 30.35 19.95 5.42
C MET A 13 28.89 20.06 5.83
N VAL A 14 28.49 21.21 6.38
CA VAL A 14 27.09 21.49 6.77
C VAL A 14 26.18 21.52 5.55
N VAL A 15 26.60 22.18 4.47
CA VAL A 15 25.83 22.25 3.22
C VAL A 15 25.64 20.86 2.63
N GLY A 16 26.68 20.02 2.61
CA GLY A 16 26.58 18.64 2.14
C GLY A 16 25.54 17.84 2.91
N MET A 17 25.57 17.89 4.24
CA MET A 17 24.59 17.17 5.06
C MET A 17 23.18 17.76 4.92
N ALA A 18 23.04 19.09 4.95
CA ALA A 18 21.75 19.77 4.88
C ALA A 18 21.03 19.51 3.55
N THR A 19 21.75 19.55 2.43
CA THR A 19 21.18 19.28 1.10
C THR A 19 20.71 17.84 0.96
N VAL A 20 21.47 16.87 1.46
CA VAL A 20 21.06 15.45 1.48
C VAL A 20 19.80 15.27 2.32
N PHE A 21 19.74 15.83 3.53
CA PHE A 21 18.54 15.77 4.38
C PHE A 21 17.32 16.40 3.69
N LEU A 22 17.48 17.56 3.06
CA LEU A 22 16.40 18.27 2.38
C LEU A 22 15.84 17.44 1.22
N ILE A 23 16.71 16.87 0.38
CA ILE A 23 16.29 16.04 -0.76
C ILE A 23 15.56 14.79 -0.27
N LEU A 24 16.08 14.10 0.75
CA LEU A 24 15.43 12.92 1.31
C LEU A 24 14.03 13.26 1.86
N TYR A 25 13.90 14.37 2.59
CA TYR A 25 12.61 14.82 3.11
C TYR A 25 11.57 15.03 2.00
N ILE A 26 11.98 15.71 0.92
CA ILE A 26 11.13 15.95 -0.25
C ILE A 26 10.74 14.63 -0.92
N ILE A 27 11.69 13.74 -1.19
CA ILE A 27 11.44 12.44 -1.86
C ILE A 27 10.45 11.60 -1.07
N ILE A 28 10.60 11.53 0.26
CA ILE A 28 9.70 10.77 1.13
C ILE A 28 8.30 11.39 1.12
N GLY A 29 8.20 12.71 1.21
CA GLY A 29 6.93 13.43 1.18
C GLY A 29 6.16 13.20 -0.13
N LEU A 30 6.83 13.40 -1.28
CA LEU A 30 6.23 13.14 -2.58
C LEU A 30 5.93 11.65 -2.76
N GLY A 31 6.84 10.75 -2.39
CA GLY A 31 6.63 9.30 -2.48
C GLY A 31 5.38 8.86 -1.73
N LYS A 32 5.17 9.33 -0.50
CA LYS A 32 3.97 9.01 0.28
C LYS A 32 2.71 9.63 -0.32
N LEU A 33 2.79 10.84 -0.89
CA LEU A 33 1.66 11.47 -1.56
C LEU A 33 1.25 10.72 -2.83
N LEU A 34 2.22 10.33 -3.66
CA LEU A 34 1.99 9.53 -4.87
C LEU A 34 1.39 8.16 -4.51
N VAL A 35 1.94 7.48 -3.49
CA VAL A 35 1.39 6.21 -3.00
C VAL A 35 -0.05 6.40 -2.50
N ASN A 36 -0.35 7.49 -1.79
CA ASN A 36 -1.71 7.74 -1.34
C ASN A 36 -2.67 8.05 -2.50
N LEU A 37 -2.23 8.79 -3.52
CA LEU A 37 -3.04 9.06 -4.71
C LEU A 37 -3.33 7.78 -5.50
N THR A 38 -2.33 6.93 -5.73
CA THR A 38 -2.55 5.66 -6.42
C THR A 38 -3.38 4.69 -5.58
N ASN A 39 -3.14 4.63 -4.26
CA ASN A 39 -3.91 3.78 -3.35
C ASN A 39 -5.35 4.25 -3.15
N ALA A 40 -5.63 5.56 -3.21
CA ALA A 40 -6.98 6.10 -3.23
C ALA A 40 -7.75 5.67 -4.48
N ASN A 41 -7.07 5.52 -5.62
CA ASN A 41 -7.65 5.01 -6.87
C ASN A 41 -7.70 3.46 -6.91
N ALA A 42 -6.89 2.78 -6.11
CA ALA A 42 -6.81 1.31 -6.03
C ALA A 42 -7.48 0.76 -4.76
N LYS A 43 -8.51 1.45 -4.25
CA LYS A 43 -9.26 1.06 -3.06
C LYS A 43 -10.17 -0.14 -3.35
N GLU A 44 -9.55 -1.28 -3.67
CA GLU A 44 -10.13 -2.62 -3.68
C GLU A 44 -9.05 -3.68 -3.40
N ALA A 45 -8.24 -3.46 -2.37
CA ALA A 45 -7.60 -4.54 -1.65
C ALA A 45 -7.71 -4.20 -0.16
N PRO A 46 -8.56 -4.90 0.62
CA PRO A 46 -8.51 -4.73 2.07
C PRO A 46 -7.07 -5.01 2.53
N PRO A 47 -6.59 -4.31 3.58
CA PRO A 47 -5.31 -4.65 4.18
C PRO A 47 -5.36 -6.14 4.47
N VAL A 48 -4.31 -6.87 4.07
CA VAL A 48 -4.09 -8.27 4.41
C VAL A 48 -4.01 -8.34 5.94
N SER A 49 -5.17 -8.31 6.57
CA SER A 49 -5.35 -8.62 7.96
C SER A 49 -5.19 -10.11 8.02
N LYS A 50 -4.06 -10.52 8.60
CA LYS A 50 -3.69 -11.89 8.94
C LYS A 50 -4.94 -12.68 9.33
N ILE A 51 -5.30 -13.70 8.54
CA ILE A 51 -6.26 -14.71 8.98
C ILE A 51 -5.47 -16.01 9.16
N PRO A 52 -5.40 -16.56 10.39
CA PRO A 52 -4.94 -17.92 10.60
C PRO A 52 -5.93 -18.88 9.96
N VAL A 53 -5.40 -19.83 9.20
CA VAL A 53 -6.09 -21.03 8.69
C VAL A 53 -6.96 -21.65 9.78
N THR A 54 -8.27 -21.76 9.58
CA THR A 54 -9.14 -22.74 10.25
C THR A 54 -10.43 -22.96 9.44
N ASN A 55 -10.40 -24.03 8.64
CA ASN A 55 -11.39 -25.11 8.54
C ASN A 55 -12.88 -24.84 8.27
N THR A 56 -13.40 -25.72 7.40
CA THR A 56 -14.75 -26.30 7.31
C THR A 56 -15.90 -25.44 6.80
N SER A 57 -16.31 -25.68 5.55
CA SER A 57 -17.61 -26.35 5.28
C SER A 57 -17.81 -26.58 3.78
N GLU A 58 -17.93 -27.86 3.45
CA GLU A 58 -18.38 -28.43 2.17
C GLU A 58 -19.78 -27.90 1.82
N THR A 59 -19.87 -26.70 1.25
CA THR A 59 -21.10 -26.21 0.65
C THR A 59 -20.88 -26.20 -0.86
N ASP A 60 -21.33 -27.28 -1.49
CA ASP A 60 -21.40 -27.58 -2.92
C ASP A 60 -20.72 -26.56 -3.85
N ALA A 61 -19.54 -26.95 -4.38
CA ALA A 61 -18.69 -26.14 -5.24
C ALA A 61 -19.45 -25.48 -6.41
N THR A 62 -20.51 -26.13 -6.90
CA THR A 62 -21.41 -25.62 -7.94
C THR A 62 -22.12 -24.35 -7.50
N THR A 63 -22.63 -24.30 -6.26
CA THR A 63 -23.36 -23.14 -5.74
C THR A 63 -22.41 -21.97 -5.50
N GLN A 64 -21.20 -22.23 -4.99
CA GLN A 64 -20.20 -21.18 -4.80
C GLN A 64 -19.74 -20.58 -6.12
N ALA A 65 -19.59 -21.40 -7.17
CA ALA A 65 -19.18 -20.94 -8.49
C ALA A 65 -20.24 -20.05 -9.16
N VAL A 66 -21.51 -20.42 -9.06
CA VAL A 66 -22.62 -19.61 -9.59
C VAL A 66 -22.72 -18.27 -8.86
N ILE A 67 -22.60 -18.27 -7.52
CA ILE A 67 -22.63 -17.03 -6.74
C ILE A 67 -21.43 -16.14 -7.07
N GLN A 68 -20.23 -16.71 -7.21
CA GLN A 68 -19.04 -15.96 -7.63
C GLN A 68 -19.18 -15.36 -9.03
N LEU A 69 -19.76 -16.10 -9.97
CA LEU A 69 -19.97 -15.61 -11.33
C LEU A 69 -21.01 -14.48 -11.35
N ALA A 70 -22.12 -14.64 -10.62
CA ALA A 70 -23.13 -13.60 -10.48
C ALA A 70 -22.57 -12.33 -9.82
N VAL A 71 -21.77 -12.49 -8.75
CA VAL A 71 -21.10 -11.35 -8.09
C VAL A 71 -20.08 -10.70 -9.01
N LYS A 72 -19.34 -11.48 -9.80
CA LYS A 72 -18.37 -10.96 -10.76
C LYS A 72 -19.05 -10.20 -11.90
N GLU A 73 -20.18 -10.68 -12.40
CA GLU A 73 -20.97 -9.99 -13.41
C GLU A 73 -21.61 -8.71 -12.86
N LEU A 74 -22.22 -8.78 -11.68
CA LEU A 74 -22.87 -7.65 -11.02
C LEU A 74 -21.87 -6.55 -10.63
N THR A 75 -20.65 -6.91 -10.26
CA THR A 75 -19.59 -5.97 -9.84
C THR A 75 -18.65 -5.57 -10.99
N GLY A 76 -18.92 -6.04 -12.21
CA GLY A 76 -18.08 -5.75 -13.38
C GLY A 76 -16.64 -6.23 -13.19
N GLY A 77 -16.43 -7.38 -12.55
CA GLY A 77 -15.15 -8.07 -12.42
C GLY A 77 -14.34 -7.78 -11.16
N LYS A 78 -14.84 -6.94 -10.24
CA LYS A 78 -14.04 -6.46 -9.10
C LYS A 78 -14.33 -7.17 -7.77
N GLY A 79 -15.59 -7.52 -7.52
CA GLY A 79 -16.02 -8.18 -6.29
C GLY A 79 -15.66 -9.68 -6.23
N HIS A 80 -15.28 -10.15 -5.05
CA HIS A 80 -14.99 -11.57 -4.77
C HIS A 80 -15.75 -12.04 -3.52
N VAL A 81 -16.16 -13.30 -3.51
CA VAL A 81 -16.94 -13.89 -2.41
C VAL A 81 -15.99 -14.32 -1.29
N ALA A 82 -16.03 -13.61 -0.15
CA ALA A 82 -15.12 -13.87 0.98
C ALA A 82 -15.59 -15.00 1.91
N GLN A 83 -16.91 -15.16 2.11
CA GLN A 83 -17.46 -16.23 2.95
C GLN A 83 -18.92 -16.50 2.57
N ILE A 84 -19.31 -17.78 2.51
CA ILE A 84 -20.68 -18.20 2.26
C ILE A 84 -21.22 -18.80 3.55
N LYS A 85 -22.23 -18.16 4.14
CA LYS A 85 -22.95 -18.68 5.31
C LYS A 85 -24.42 -18.83 4.94
N LYS A 86 -24.94 -20.06 5.05
CA LYS A 86 -26.37 -20.31 4.90
C LYS A 86 -27.09 -19.67 6.09
N LEU A 87 -27.96 -18.70 5.81
CA LEU A 87 -28.86 -18.18 6.83
C LEU A 87 -30.00 -19.19 6.96
N SER A 88 -30.10 -19.79 8.14
CA SER A 88 -31.12 -20.78 8.44
C SER A 88 -32.46 -20.15 8.74
#